data_AF-A0A967QXV8-F1
#
_entry.id   AF-A0A967QXV8-F1
#
_cell.length_a   1.000
_cell.length_b   1.000
_cell.length_c   1.000
_cell.angle_alpha   90.00
_cell.angle_beta   90.00
_cell.angle_gamma   90.00
#
_symmetry.space_group_name_H-M   'P 1'
#
loop_
_entity.id
_entity.type
_entity.pdbx_description
1 polymer ?
#
loop_
_entity_poly.entity_id
_entity_poly.type
_entity_poly.pdbx_seq_one_letter_code
_entity_poly.pdbx_strand_id
1 'polypeptide(L)' 'MGATEHRDPPIDARALWDALPDGLVMVEADGRIAAVNPALTEMFGHEPPELVGRP' A
#
# COMPACT_ATOMS: atom_id res chain seq x y z
N MET A 1 15.59 -26.68 27.25
CA MET A 1 14.53 -25.66 27.42
C MET A 1 14.60 -24.78 26.19
N GLY A 2 13.65 -24.95 25.27
CA GLY A 2 13.76 -24.53 23.87
C GLY A 2 13.86 -23.01 23.73
N ALA A 3 14.78 -22.56 22.88
CA ALA A 3 14.75 -21.21 22.35
C ALA A 3 13.41 -21.05 21.63
N THR A 4 12.56 -20.16 22.15
CA THR A 4 11.30 -19.78 21.53
C THR A 4 11.62 -19.15 20.18
N GLU A 5 11.38 -19.89 19.10
CA GLU A 5 11.40 -19.41 17.73
C GLU A 5 10.34 -18.30 17.64
N HIS A 6 10.76 -17.03 17.73
CA HIS A 6 9.91 -15.88 17.44
C HIS A 6 9.68 -15.88 15.94
N ARG A 7 8.71 -16.69 15.49
CA ARG A 7 8.22 -16.62 14.12
C ARG A 7 7.40 -15.35 14.07
N ASP A 8 7.99 -14.26 13.58
CA ASP A 8 7.21 -13.10 13.17
C ASP A 8 6.08 -13.62 12.27
N PRO A 9 4.81 -13.41 12.64
CA PRO A 9 3.71 -13.77 11.76
C PRO A 9 3.89 -13.01 10.44
N PRO A 10 3.53 -13.62 9.30
CA PRO A 10 3.68 -12.96 8.01
C PRO A 10 2.99 -11.59 8.08
N ILE A 11 3.74 -10.54 7.77
CA ILE A 11 3.22 -9.18 7.75
C ILE A 11 2.04 -9.14 6.77
N ASP A 12 0.89 -8.71 7.26
CA ASP A 12 -0.29 -8.55 6.43
C ASP A 12 -0.03 -7.43 5.41
N ALA A 13 -0.08 -7.78 4.12
CA ALA A 13 0.22 -6.85 3.04
C ALA A 13 -0.74 -5.67 3.01
N ARG A 14 -2.00 -5.86 3.43
CA ARG A 14 -2.99 -4.78 3.52
C ARG A 14 -2.68 -3.86 4.69
N ALA A 15 -2.33 -4.42 5.84
CA ALA A 15 -1.90 -3.62 6.98
C ALA A 15 -0.66 -2.78 6.64
N LEU A 16 0.30 -3.36 5.93
CA LEU A 16 1.49 -2.63 5.46
C LEU A 16 1.11 -1.53 4.46
N TRP A 17 0.27 -1.85 3.47
CA TRP A 17 -0.22 -0.88 2.48
C TRP A 17 -0.88 0.34 3.15
N ASP A 18 -1.75 0.11 4.12
CA ASP A 18 -2.50 1.16 4.81
C ASP A 18 -1.63 1.96 5.81
N ALA A 19 -0.58 1.35 6.38
CA ALA A 19 0.25 1.97 7.42
C ALA A 19 1.54 2.63 6.90
N LEU A 20 1.96 2.33 5.66
CA LEU A 20 3.19 2.92 5.13
C LEU A 20 3.04 4.43 4.94
N PRO A 21 3.96 5.24 5.52
CA PRO A 21 3.88 6.69 5.44
C PRO A 21 4.26 7.21 4.05
N ASP A 22 4.90 6.39 3.21
CA ASP A 22 5.21 6.74 1.83
C ASP A 22 3.97 6.61 0.95
N GLY A 23 3.79 7.55 0.02
CA GLY A 23 2.74 7.46 -1.00
C GLY A 23 3.00 6.29 -1.94
N LEU A 24 2.11 5.31 -1.94
CA LEU A 24 2.21 4.11 -2.78
C LEU A 24 1.17 4.14 -3.90
N VAL A 25 1.60 3.69 -5.07
CA VAL A 25 0.76 3.49 -6.26
C VAL A 25 0.94 2.06 -6.72
N MET A 26 -0.17 1.36 -6.93
CA MET A 26 -0.21 0.09 -7.64
C MET A 26 -0.67 0.39 -9.06
N VAL A 27 0.07 -0.13 -10.04
CA VAL A 27 -0.24 0.04 -11.46
C VAL A 27 -0.55 -1.30 -12.11
N GLU A 28 -1.49 -1.27 -13.05
CA GLU A 28 -1.75 -2.39 -13.97
C GLU A 28 -0.60 -2.54 -14.98
N ALA A 29 -0.59 -3.67 -15.70
CA ALA A 29 0.42 -3.94 -16.71
C ALA A 29 0.43 -2.91 -17.87
N ASP A 30 -0.68 -2.21 -18.11
CA ASP A 30 -0.79 -1.15 -19.11
C ASP A 30 -0.40 0.24 -18.56
N GLY A 31 0.07 0.31 -17.31
CA GLY A 31 0.53 1.52 -16.65
C GLY A 31 -0.57 2.32 -15.95
N ARG A 32 -1.84 1.91 -16.04
CA ARG A 32 -2.92 2.62 -15.33
C ARG A 32 -2.84 2.38 -13.83
N ILE A 33 -3.16 3.40 -13.05
CA ILE A 33 -3.28 3.31 -11.60
C ILE A 33 -4.42 2.35 -11.25
N ALA A 34 -4.09 1.26 -10.56
CA ALA A 34 -5.05 0.31 -10.00
C ALA A 34 -5.50 0.71 -8.60
N ALA A 35 -4.57 1.22 -7.77
CA ALA A 35 -4.84 1.65 -6.41
C ALA A 35 -3.78 2.64 -5.90
N VAL A 36 -4.15 3.41 -4.87
CA VAL A 36 -3.23 4.26 -4.09
C VAL A 36 -3.47 4.01 -2.60
N ASN A 37 -2.45 4.21 -1.76
CA ASN A 37 -2.61 4.11 -0.31
C ASN A 37 -3.11 5.44 0.30
N PRO A 38 -3.58 5.43 1.57
CA PRO A 38 -4.04 6.64 2.24
C PRO A 38 -2.98 7.75 2.31
N ALA A 39 -1.71 7.38 2.52
CA ALA A 39 -0.62 8.35 2.59
C ALA A 39 -0.46 9.16 1.29
N LEU A 40 -0.74 8.57 0.13
CA LEU A 40 -0.72 9.30 -1.14
C LEU A 40 -1.79 10.40 -1.17
N THR A 41 -2.99 10.11 -0.69
CA THR A 41 -4.06 11.11 -0.58
C THR A 41 -3.66 12.22 0.40
N GLU A 42 -3.05 11.89 1.53
CA GLU A 42 -2.58 12.89 2.50
C GLU A 42 -1.45 13.76 1.95
N MET A 43 -0.51 13.19 1.19
CA MET A 43 0.65 13.89 0.63
C MET A 43 0.30 14.79 -0.55
N PHE A 44 -0.59 14.32 -1.43
CA PHE A 44 -0.86 14.97 -2.72
C PHE A 44 -2.26 15.57 -2.84
N GLY A 45 -3.17 15.27 -1.91
CA GLY A 45 -4.53 15.81 -1.89
C GLY A 45 -5.47 15.22 -2.94
N HIS A 46 -5.16 14.03 -3.46
CA HIS A 46 -5.96 13.34 -4.47
C HIS A 46 -6.62 12.09 -3.91
N GLU A 47 -7.92 11.97 -4.11
CA GLU A 47 -8.69 10.81 -3.68
C GLU A 47 -8.51 9.65 -4.67
N PRO A 48 -8.55 8.38 -4.21
CA PRO A 48 -8.38 7.22 -5.09
C PRO A 48 -9.28 7.22 -6.35
N PRO A 49 -10.58 7.58 -6.28
CA PRO A 49 -11.44 7.64 -7.46
C PRO A 49 -11.01 8.67 -8.51
N GLU A 50 -10.21 9.67 -8.12
CA GLU A 50 -9.66 10.65 -9.06
C GLU A 50 -8.43 10.11 -9.77
N LEU A 51 -7.74 9.12 -9.24
CA LEU A 51 -6.47 8.62 -9.79
C LEU A 51 -6.65 7.29 -10.52
N VAL A 52 -7.48 6.39 -9.98
CA VAL A 52 -7.67 5.05 -10.53
C VAL A 52 -8.11 5.10 -12.00
N GLY A 53 -7.44 4.31 -12.83
CA GLY A 53 -7.66 4.22 -14.28
C GLY A 53 -6.90 5.26 -15.11
N ARG A 54 -6.22 6.23 -14.49
CA ARG A 54 -5.34 7.20 -15.16
C ARG A 54 -3.92 6.64 -15.31
N PRO A 55 -3.18 7.03 -16.36
CA PRO A 55 -1.75 6.72 -16.51
C PRO A 55 -0.85 7.55 -15.58
#